data_AF-A0A6G2Q667-F1
#
_entry.id   AF-A0A6G2Q667-F1
#
_cell.length_a   1.000
_cell.length_b   1.000
_cell.length_c   1.000
_cell.angle_alpha   90.00
_cell.angle_beta   90.00
_cell.angle_gamma   90.00
#
_symmetry.space_group_name_H-M   'P 1'
#
loop_
_entity.id
_entity.type
_entity.pdbx_description
1 polymer ?
#
loop_
_entity_poly.entity_id
_entity_poly.type
_entity_poly.pdbx_seq_one_letter_code
_entity_poly.pdbx_strand_id
1 'polypeptide(L)'
;MVMFLFLVIALAVVVAAVTLAVVGGGNESGPLPEAAPERLQDPLPADRPVGREDVESLRFPLAVRGYRMSDVDDALGRLGAELAERDARIAGLESALAGARAAATRPTLDKSRHPEDQQ
;
A
#
# COMPACT_ATOMS: atom_id res chain seq x y z
N MET A 1 -14.64 -8.39 60.28
CA MET A 1 -14.74 -7.11 59.54
C MET A 1 -13.38 -6.66 58.99
N VAL A 2 -12.35 -6.55 59.83
CA VAL A 2 -11.00 -6.11 59.41
C VAL A 2 -10.38 -7.02 58.33
N MET A 3 -10.50 -8.35 58.48
CA MET A 3 -9.95 -9.32 57.51
C MET A 3 -10.59 -9.23 56.11
N PHE A 4 -11.87 -8.89 56.04
CA PHE A 4 -12.56 -8.66 54.76
C PHE A 4 -12.06 -7.40 54.08
N LEU A 5 -11.85 -6.33 54.85
CA LEU A 5 -11.28 -5.08 54.35
C LEU A 5 -9.86 -5.27 53.83
N PHE A 6 -9.04 -6.10 54.48
CA PHE A 6 -7.74 -6.52 53.96
C PHE A 6 -7.83 -7.24 52.62
N LEU A 7 -8.79 -8.15 52.46
CA LEU A 7 -8.98 -8.89 51.20
C LEU A 7 -9.43 -7.96 50.06
N VAL A 8 -10.32 -7.00 50.35
CA VAL A 8 -10.76 -6.00 49.37
C VAL A 8 -9.61 -5.07 48.97
N ILE A 9 -8.80 -4.62 49.93
CA ILE A 9 -7.61 -3.80 49.63
C ILE A 9 -6.59 -4.61 48.82
N ALA A 10 -6.33 -5.87 49.19
CA ALA A 10 -5.42 -6.73 48.43
C ALA A 10 -5.91 -6.92 46.99
N LEU A 11 -7.21 -7.15 46.79
CA LEU A 11 -7.79 -7.24 45.46
C LEU A 11 -7.67 -5.93 44.69
N ALA A 12 -7.97 -4.79 45.32
CA ALA A 12 -7.84 -3.48 44.69
C ALA A 12 -6.40 -3.18 44.26
N VAL A 13 -5.41 -3.55 45.09
CA VAL A 13 -3.98 -3.42 44.77
C VAL A 13 -3.60 -4.32 43.60
N VAL A 14 -4.04 -5.58 43.59
CA VAL A 14 -3.78 -6.50 42.48
C VAL A 14 -4.39 -5.99 41.18
N VAL A 15 -5.66 -5.58 41.21
CA VAL A 15 -6.36 -5.02 40.04
C VAL A 15 -5.64 -3.77 39.54
N ALA A 16 -5.30 -2.84 40.44
CA ALA A 16 -4.56 -1.62 40.11
C ALA A 16 -3.18 -1.93 39.51
N ALA A 17 -2.45 -2.90 40.07
CA ALA A 17 -1.15 -3.30 39.54
C ALA A 17 -1.26 -3.94 38.14
N VAL A 18 -2.27 -4.78 37.91
CA VAL A 18 -2.51 -5.40 36.60
C VAL A 18 -2.94 -4.35 35.57
N THR A 19 -3.83 -3.42 35.92
CA THR A 19 -4.21 -2.34 35.01
C THR A 19 -3.04 -1.41 34.73
N LEU A 20 -2.22 -1.04 35.72
CA LEU A 20 -0.99 -0.28 35.50
C LEU A 20 0.03 -1.04 34.64
N ALA A 21 0.13 -2.36 34.74
CA ALA A 21 1.02 -3.14 33.88
C ALA A 21 0.54 -3.18 32.42
N VAL A 22 -0.78 -3.33 32.21
CA VAL A 22 -1.38 -3.35 30.87
C VAL A 22 -1.38 -1.96 30.22
N VAL A 23 -1.66 -0.90 31.01
CA VAL A 23 -1.73 0.48 30.53
C VAL A 23 -0.36 1.16 30.50
N GLY A 24 0.48 0.88 31.49
CA GLY A 24 1.82 1.45 31.65
C GLY A 24 2.92 0.73 30.87
N GLY A 25 2.61 -0.39 30.21
CA GLY A 25 3.50 -1.04 29.24
C GLY A 25 3.86 -0.18 28.00
N GLY A 26 3.36 1.05 27.93
CA GLY A 26 3.71 2.04 26.91
C GLY A 26 4.51 3.26 27.40
N ASN A 27 4.91 3.35 28.67
CA ASN A 27 5.65 4.52 29.17
C ASN A 27 6.86 4.12 30.03
N GLU A 28 8.05 4.39 29.49
CA GLU A 28 9.36 4.55 30.14
C GLU A 28 9.93 3.39 30.99
N SER A 29 10.73 2.50 30.36
CA SER A 29 11.83 1.71 30.98
C SER A 29 11.51 0.27 31.45
N GLY A 30 11.11 -0.61 30.52
CA GLY A 30 11.19 -2.07 30.67
C GLY A 30 12.26 -2.68 29.76
N PRO A 31 12.91 -3.82 30.10
CA PRO A 31 14.00 -4.42 29.33
C PRO A 31 13.53 -5.18 28.07
N LEU A 32 12.30 -4.92 27.61
CA LEU A 32 11.77 -5.48 26.38
C LEU A 32 12.03 -4.46 25.27
N PRO A 33 12.67 -4.86 24.15
CA PRO A 33 12.85 -3.97 23.02
C PRO A 33 11.48 -3.46 22.60
N GLU A 34 11.38 -2.13 22.44
CA GLU A 34 10.25 -1.42 21.83
C GLU A 34 9.67 -2.32 20.73
N ALA A 35 8.43 -2.79 20.92
CA ALA A 35 7.78 -3.65 19.93
C ALA A 35 7.87 -2.90 18.60
N ALA A 36 8.68 -3.41 17.68
CA ALA A 36 8.95 -2.73 16.43
C ALA A 36 7.59 -2.40 15.80
N PRO A 37 7.37 -1.15 15.34
CA PRO A 37 6.10 -0.76 14.78
C PRO A 37 5.67 -1.82 13.79
N GLU A 38 4.47 -2.39 13.95
CA GLU A 38 3.95 -3.39 13.04
C GLU A 38 4.10 -2.83 11.62
N ARG A 39 5.02 -3.38 10.83
CA ARG A 39 5.28 -2.88 9.49
C ARG A 39 4.19 -3.39 8.57
N LEU A 40 3.97 -2.68 7.46
CA LEU A 40 3.13 -3.16 6.37
C LEU A 40 3.50 -4.61 6.03
N GLN A 41 2.50 -5.48 6.01
CA GLN A 41 2.70 -6.90 5.71
C GLN A 41 3.08 -7.12 4.25
N ASP A 42 2.56 -6.28 3.35
CA ASP A 42 2.89 -6.30 1.93
C ASP A 42 3.24 -4.88 1.48
N PRO A 43 4.52 -4.46 1.62
CA PRO A 43 4.93 -3.11 1.30
C PRO A 43 4.91 -2.87 -0.20
N LEU A 44 4.59 -1.62 -0.59
CA LEU A 44 4.62 -1.21 -1.99
C LEU A 44 6.01 -1.44 -2.61
N PRO A 45 6.07 -1.82 -3.90
CA PRO A 45 7.34 -2.03 -4.60
C PRO A 45 8.15 -0.73 -4.62
N ALA A 46 9.45 -0.84 -4.31
CA ALA A 46 10.39 0.29 -4.30
C ALA A 46 11.19 0.42 -5.61
N ASP A 47 11.22 -0.66 -6.40
CA ASP A 47 12.01 -0.82 -7.62
C ASP A 47 11.22 -0.61 -8.91
N ARG A 48 9.88 -0.60 -8.82
CA ARG A 48 8.98 -0.36 -9.95
C ARG A 48 7.82 0.57 -9.57
N PRO A 49 7.14 1.19 -10.57
CA PRO A 49 5.90 1.91 -10.31
C PRO A 49 4.86 1.03 -9.63
N VAL A 50 4.08 1.66 -8.75
CA VAL A 50 2.96 1.04 -8.05
C VAL A 50 1.82 0.83 -9.05
N GLY A 51 1.27 -0.38 -9.08
CA GLY A 51 0.08 -0.73 -9.84
C GLY A 51 -1.15 -0.84 -8.94
N ARG A 52 -2.31 -1.01 -9.58
CA ARG A 52 -3.59 -1.19 -8.87
C ARG A 52 -3.58 -2.40 -7.92
N GLU A 53 -3.03 -3.52 -8.37
CA GLU A 53 -2.95 -4.75 -7.60
C GLU A 53 -2.12 -4.62 -6.31
N ASP A 54 -1.05 -3.82 -6.34
CA ASP A 54 -0.22 -3.52 -5.18
C ASP A 54 -0.98 -2.70 -4.12
N VAL A 55 -1.88 -1.81 -4.56
CA VAL A 55 -2.73 -1.03 -3.66
C VAL A 55 -3.81 -1.91 -3.03
N GLU A 56 -4.35 -2.86 -3.78
CA GLU A 56 -5.38 -3.81 -3.29
C GLU A 56 -4.80 -4.85 -2.31
N SER A 57 -3.52 -5.22 -2.45
CA SER A 57 -2.83 -6.15 -1.55
C SER A 57 -2.32 -5.49 -0.26
N LEU A 58 -2.27 -4.16 -0.20
CA LEU A 58 -1.75 -3.39 0.92
C LEU A 58 -2.51 -3.68 2.24
N ARG A 59 -1.76 -3.94 3.32
CA ARG A 59 -2.33 -4.19 4.66
C ARG A 59 -1.71 -3.28 5.70
N PHE A 60 -2.54 -2.44 6.29
CA PHE A 60 -2.14 -1.51 7.33
C PHE A 60 -2.25 -2.16 8.72
N PRO A 61 -1.25 -1.96 9.59
CA PRO A 61 -1.32 -2.36 10.99
C PRO A 61 -2.38 -1.54 11.75
N LEU A 62 -2.89 -2.10 12.85
CA LEU A 62 -3.85 -1.41 13.71
C LEU A 62 -3.13 -0.49 14.70
N ALA A 63 -3.65 0.71 14.90
CA ALA A 63 -3.14 1.66 15.89
C ALA A 63 -4.25 2.09 16.85
N VAL A 64 -3.89 2.35 18.11
CA VAL A 64 -4.81 2.83 19.17
C VAL A 64 -5.58 4.09 18.74
N ARG A 65 -4.97 4.89 17.87
CA ARG A 65 -5.60 6.01 17.18
C ARG A 65 -5.26 5.92 15.70
N GLY A 66 -6.28 5.87 14.84
CA GLY A 66 -6.12 5.74 13.40
C GLY A 66 -7.32 6.31 12.64
N TYR A 67 -7.18 6.37 11.31
CA TYR A 67 -8.30 6.65 10.43
C TYR A 67 -9.30 5.49 10.43
N ARG A 68 -10.55 5.77 10.07
CA ARG A 68 -11.53 4.69 9.90
C ARG A 68 -11.15 3.86 8.68
N MET A 69 -11.13 2.54 8.87
CA MET A 69 -10.74 1.60 7.82
C MET A 69 -11.64 1.73 6.58
N SER A 70 -12.95 1.92 6.75
CA SER A 70 -13.88 2.16 5.63
C SER A 70 -13.48 3.36 4.78
N ASP A 71 -13.16 4.49 5.41
CA ASP A 71 -12.86 5.74 4.69
C ASP A 71 -11.51 5.63 3.96
N VAL A 72 -10.56 4.90 4.56
CA VAL A 72 -9.26 4.60 3.94
C VAL A 72 -9.44 3.63 2.77
N ASP A 73 -10.21 2.56 2.94
CA ASP A 73 -10.47 1.57 1.90
C ASP A 73 -11.22 2.18 0.71
N ASP A 74 -12.21 3.03 0.96
CA ASP A 74 -12.94 3.76 -0.08
C ASP A 74 -12.01 4.71 -0.86
N ALA A 75 -11.14 5.43 -0.15
CA ALA A 75 -10.16 6.32 -0.77
C ALA A 75 -9.13 5.55 -1.61
N LEU A 76 -8.58 4.45 -1.08
CA LEU A 76 -7.62 3.60 -1.78
C LEU A 76 -8.24 2.91 -2.99
N GLY A 77 -9.50 2.44 -2.88
CA GLY A 77 -10.23 1.86 -3.99
C GLY A 77 -10.41 2.85 -5.14
N ARG A 78 -10.77 4.11 -4.83
CA ARG A 78 -10.86 5.18 -5.83
C ARG A 78 -9.51 5.49 -6.47
N LEU A 79 -8.45 5.63 -5.66
CA LEU A 79 -7.11 5.90 -6.16
C LEU A 79 -6.58 4.76 -7.03
N GLY A 80 -6.83 3.50 -6.67
CA GLY A 80 -6.47 2.32 -7.46
C GLY A 80 -7.17 2.28 -8.82
N ALA A 81 -8.43 2.72 -8.88
CA ALA A 81 -9.15 2.85 -10.14
C ALA A 81 -8.57 3.96 -11.03
N GLU A 82 -8.28 5.14 -10.47
CA GLU A 82 -7.66 6.25 -11.20
C GLU A 82 -6.26 5.89 -11.70
N LEU A 83 -5.49 5.14 -10.91
CA LEU A 83 -4.18 4.63 -11.29
C LEU A 83 -4.28 3.71 -12.51
N ALA A 84 -5.20 2.74 -12.48
CA ALA A 84 -5.41 1.82 -13.61
C ALA A 84 -5.83 2.55 -14.89
N GLU A 85 -6.66 3.59 -14.79
CA GLU A 85 -7.03 4.43 -15.94
C GLU A 85 -5.82 5.18 -16.52
N ARG A 86 -4.98 5.75 -15.65
CA ARG A 86 -3.75 6.45 -16.06
C ARG A 86 -2.78 5.50 -16.74
N ASP A 87 -2.57 4.31 -16.19
CA ASP A 87 -1.67 3.32 -16.75
C ASP A 87 -2.15 2.83 -18.11
N ALA A 88 -3.46 2.58 -18.27
CA ALA A 88 -4.05 2.23 -19.55
C ALA A 88 -3.86 3.35 -20.60
N ARG A 89 -4.01 4.61 -20.18
CA ARG A 89 -3.79 5.76 -21.05
C ARG A 89 -2.32 5.89 -21.46
N ILE A 90 -1.38 5.69 -20.53
CA ILE A 90 0.06 5.71 -20.82
C ILE A 90 0.40 4.61 -21.82
N ALA A 91 -0.06 3.38 -21.59
CA ALA A 91 0.17 2.26 -22.50
C ALA A 91 -0.36 2.53 -23.91
N GLY A 92 -1.54 3.17 -24.02
CA GLY A 92 -2.10 3.60 -25.30
C GLY A 92 -1.24 4.64 -26.02
N LEU A 93 -0.73 5.64 -25.30
CA LEU A 93 0.15 6.68 -25.85
C LEU A 93 1.51 6.12 -26.29
N GLU A 94 2.09 5.23 -25.49
CA GLU A 94 3.35 4.57 -25.81
C GLU A 94 3.22 3.68 -27.06
N SER A 95 2.11 2.96 -27.18
CA SER A 95 1.79 2.15 -28.36
C SER A 95 1.65 3.01 -29.61
N ALA A 96 0.96 4.16 -29.51
CA ALA A 96 0.82 5.10 -30.61
C ALA A 96 2.17 5.70 -31.03
N LEU A 97 3.02 6.06 -30.06
CA LEU A 97 4.38 6.56 -30.30
C LEU A 97 5.25 5.51 -30.99
N ALA A 98 5.19 4.26 -30.54
CA ALA A 98 5.92 3.15 -31.13
C ALA A 98 5.46 2.88 -32.58
N GLY A 99 4.15 2.91 -32.83
CA GLY A 99 3.58 2.78 -34.18
C GLY A 99 4.02 3.90 -35.12
N ALA A 100 4.01 5.15 -34.64
CA ALA A 100 4.47 6.31 -35.41
C ALA A 100 5.96 6.21 -35.76
N ARG A 101 6.81 5.78 -34.81
CA ARG A 101 8.24 5.54 -35.06
C ARG A 101 8.45 4.44 -36.09
N ALA A 102 7.73 3.32 -35.99
CA ALA A 102 7.84 2.23 -36.96
C ALA A 102 7.42 2.65 -38.38
N ALA A 103 6.39 3.49 -38.50
CA ALA A 103 5.96 4.06 -39.78
C ALA A 103 7.01 4.99 -40.39
N ALA A 104 7.68 5.82 -39.58
CA ALA A 104 8.76 6.70 -40.02
C ALA A 104 10.04 5.94 -40.42
N THR A 105 10.32 4.80 -39.78
CA THR A 105 11.51 3.99 -40.09
C THR A 105 11.33 3.07 -41.30
N ARG A 106 10.10 2.77 -41.76
CA ARG A 106 9.89 2.09 -43.05
C ARG A 106 10.24 3.05 -44.19
N PRO A 107 11.43 2.96 -44.80
CA PRO A 107 11.75 3.79 -45.94
C PRO A 107 10.92 3.27 -47.12
N THR A 108 10.63 4.17 -48.05
CA THR A 108 9.87 3.95 -49.28
C THR A 108 10.47 2.83 -50.15
N LEU A 109 10.24 1.56 -49.79
CA LEU A 109 10.56 0.39 -50.61
C LEU A 109 9.57 0.22 -51.78
N ASP A 110 8.56 1.08 -51.85
CA ASP A 110 7.53 1.12 -52.89
C ASP A 110 7.75 2.29 -53.87
N LYS A 111 8.95 2.40 -54.45
CA LYS A 111 9.17 3.27 -55.63
C LYS A 111 9.96 2.62 -56.77
N SER A 112 10.29 1.34 -56.67
CA SER A 112 11.10 0.63 -57.68
C SER A 112 10.34 -0.32 -58.60
N ARG A 113 8.99 -0.34 -58.61
CA ARG A 113 8.26 -0.98 -59.73
C ARG A 113 8.13 0.00 -60.90
N HIS A 114 9.22 0.10 -61.65
CA HIS A 114 9.19 0.49 -63.05
C HIS A 114 8.39 -0.59 -63.83
N PRO A 115 7.29 -0.26 -64.51
CA PRO A 115 6.88 -1.02 -65.67
C PRO A 115 7.66 -0.46 -66.86
N GLU A 116 8.93 -0.83 -66.96
CA GLU A 116 9.56 -0.98 -68.27
C GLU A 116 9.09 -2.33 -68.81
N ASP A 117 8.83 -2.37 -70.12
CA ASP A 117 8.33 -3.51 -70.91
C ASP A 117 6.81 -3.60 -71.07
N GLN A 118 6.26 -2.82 -72.01
CA GLN A 118 5.90 -3.45 -73.29
C GLN A 118 5.69 -2.42 -74.41
N GLN A 119 6.43 -2.69 -75.48
CA GLN A 119 6.44 -2.10 -76.82
C GLN A 119 5.08 -2.18 -77.53
#